data_AF-A0A914MF34-F1
#
_entry.id   AF-A0A914MF34-F1
#
_cell.length_a   1.000
_cell.length_b   1.000
_cell.length_c   1.000
_cell.angle_alpha   90.00
_cell.angle_beta   90.00
_cell.angle_gamma   90.00
#
_symmetry.space_group_name_H-M   'P 1'
#
loop_
_entity.id
_entity.type
_entity.pdbx_description
1 polymer ?
#
loop_
_entity_poly.entity_id
_entity_poly.type
_entity_poly.pdbx_seq_one_letter_code
_entity_poly.pdbx_strand_id
1 'polypeptide(L)'
;MLAPRGSPSRIIGLIAAVAALSNFLEGYSSSYPNTAEFINNSYIARGSVLTVWEFTWYWSLLLNIWFIGYLFGTILTPLFTERYGRKNSLCLANCISLLGTLITIAAIFLEIPELLIFGRIFAAVGSGLSFGSLILFIQETTPTQLRGTCSFLSEVSYIAVSVIGMGMGMDLMLGRNLLALVGFGAIPGILSIFIVLPLRESPKFLLLNRNDRKAAIKSLEFYQGKQPDNHQMAINEILKESDTCGHKRKEGGGQHNLSLIKALIQILKQPHLRKAFIIGTLSLQIIGEL
;
A
#
# COMPACT_ATOMS: atom_id res chain seq x y z
N MET A 1 6.71 -17.07 17.67
CA MET A 1 5.76 -18.20 17.64
C MET A 1 4.60 -17.97 16.63
N LEU A 2 4.81 -17.18 15.56
CA LEU A 2 3.78 -16.79 14.57
C LEU A 2 3.65 -17.71 13.32
N ALA A 3 4.42 -18.80 13.24
CA ALA A 3 4.43 -19.63 12.03
C ALA A 3 3.10 -20.39 11.87
N PRO A 4 2.36 -20.23 10.76
CA PRO A 4 1.08 -20.91 10.55
C PRO A 4 1.21 -22.43 10.32
N ARG A 5 2.44 -22.94 10.10
CA ARG A 5 2.78 -24.37 10.01
C ARG A 5 1.88 -25.16 9.04
N GLY A 6 1.39 -24.50 7.98
CA GLY A 6 0.62 -25.14 6.89
C GLY A 6 -0.87 -25.34 7.14
N SER A 7 -1.42 -24.88 8.27
CA SER A 7 -2.86 -24.91 8.48
C SER A 7 -3.54 -23.78 7.68
N PRO A 8 -4.48 -24.06 6.77
CA PRO A 8 -5.14 -23.05 5.93
C PRO A 8 -5.75 -21.90 6.73
N SER A 9 -6.43 -22.20 7.84
CA SER A 9 -7.05 -21.20 8.70
C SER A 9 -6.04 -20.29 9.38
N ARG A 10 -4.87 -20.81 9.78
CA ARG A 10 -3.80 -20.03 10.40
C ARG A 10 -3.08 -19.13 9.38
N ILE A 11 -2.94 -19.59 8.14
CA ILE A 11 -2.40 -18.78 7.03
C ILE A 11 -3.33 -17.61 6.76
N ILE A 12 -4.63 -17.89 6.59
CA ILE A 12 -5.65 -16.87 6.36
C ILE A 12 -5.66 -15.87 7.51
N GLY A 13 -5.68 -16.35 8.76
CA GLY A 13 -5.67 -15.48 9.94
C GLY A 13 -4.42 -14.59 10.05
N LEU A 14 -3.23 -15.12 9.73
CA LEU A 14 -2.00 -14.34 9.71
C LEU A 14 -2.03 -13.25 8.63
N ILE A 15 -2.44 -13.61 7.41
CA ILE A 15 -2.51 -12.66 6.30
C ILE A 15 -3.57 -11.61 6.58
N ALA A 16 -4.72 -11.99 7.11
CA ALA A 16 -5.78 -11.06 7.53
C ALA A 16 -5.24 -10.04 8.54
N ALA A 17 -4.50 -10.49 9.56
CA ALA A 17 -3.92 -9.61 10.56
C ALA A 17 -2.89 -8.64 9.96
N VAL A 18 -2.00 -9.13 9.08
CA VAL A 18 -1.00 -8.30 8.40
C VAL A 18 -1.67 -7.28 7.48
N ALA A 19 -2.69 -7.70 6.73
CA ALA A 19 -3.43 -6.83 5.82
C ALA A 19 -4.24 -5.77 6.58
N ALA A 20 -4.98 -6.17 7.62
CA ALA A 20 -5.76 -5.25 8.43
C ALA A 20 -4.91 -4.17 9.10
N LEU A 21 -3.72 -4.52 9.60
CA LEU A 21 -2.81 -3.55 10.22
C LEU A 21 -2.10 -2.67 9.18
N SER A 22 -1.66 -3.24 8.05
CA SER A 22 -0.96 -2.45 7.01
C SER A 22 -1.90 -1.50 6.28
N ASN A 23 -3.12 -1.95 6.00
CA ASN A 23 -4.16 -1.10 5.38
C ASN A 23 -4.76 -0.11 6.39
N PHE A 24 -4.42 -0.21 7.68
CA PHE A 24 -5.07 0.61 8.70
C PHE A 24 -4.81 2.10 8.48
N LEU A 25 -3.54 2.48 8.31
CA LEU A 25 -3.15 3.87 8.09
C LEU A 25 -3.80 4.44 6.84
N GLU A 26 -3.84 3.65 5.75
CA GLU A 26 -4.45 4.05 4.49
C GLU A 26 -5.97 4.26 4.66
N GLY A 27 -6.70 3.23 5.08
CA GLY A 27 -8.16 3.27 5.21
C GLY A 27 -8.63 4.28 6.24
N TYR A 28 -7.96 4.38 7.38
CA TYR A 28 -8.33 5.31 8.43
C TYR A 28 -8.04 6.76 8.04
N SER A 29 -6.92 7.02 7.35
CA SER A 29 -6.59 8.37 6.91
C SER A 29 -7.60 8.93 5.91
N SER A 30 -8.18 8.10 5.05
CA SER A 30 -9.21 8.51 4.09
C SER A 30 -10.49 9.03 4.75
N SER A 31 -10.65 8.81 6.05
CA SER A 31 -11.88 9.10 6.81
C SER A 31 -11.75 10.27 7.78
N TYR A 32 -11.00 11.32 7.44
CA TYR A 32 -10.90 12.56 8.23
C TYR A 32 -11.74 13.72 7.64
N PRO A 33 -13.08 13.67 7.68
CA PRO A 33 -13.92 14.74 7.13
C PRO A 33 -13.65 16.09 7.82
N ASN A 34 -13.28 16.07 9.10
CA ASN A 34 -13.10 17.27 9.93
C ASN A 34 -11.82 18.04 9.62
N THR A 35 -10.97 17.52 8.71
CA THR A 35 -9.80 18.24 8.20
C THR A 35 -10.23 19.52 7.48
N ALA A 36 -11.43 19.54 6.88
CA ALA A 36 -12.03 20.72 6.29
C ALA A 36 -12.23 21.84 7.32
N GLU A 37 -12.80 21.51 8.48
CA GLU A 37 -13.01 22.47 9.57
C GLU A 37 -11.69 22.98 10.14
N PHE A 38 -10.70 22.08 10.29
CA PHE A 38 -9.36 22.45 10.73
C PHE A 38 -8.67 23.48 9.82
N ILE A 39 -8.77 23.34 8.49
CA ILE A 39 -8.22 24.32 7.56
C ILE A 39 -8.83 25.70 7.83
N ASN A 40 -10.17 25.77 7.91
CA ASN A 40 -10.87 27.03 8.12
C ASN A 40 -10.47 27.67 9.46
N ASN A 41 -10.50 26.90 10.55
CA ASN A 41 -10.14 27.37 11.89
C ASN A 41 -8.68 27.83 11.98
N SER A 42 -7.75 27.14 11.29
CA SER A 42 -6.33 27.50 11.28
C SER A 42 -6.07 28.85 10.62
N TYR A 43 -6.79 29.18 9.53
CA TYR A 43 -6.66 30.49 8.88
C TYR A 43 -7.30 31.61 9.73
N ILE A 44 -8.46 31.33 10.35
CA ILE A 44 -9.11 32.27 11.29
C ILE A 44 -8.19 32.60 12.47
N ALA A 45 -7.51 31.60 13.05
CA ALA A 45 -6.54 31.80 14.13
C ALA A 45 -5.37 32.70 13.73
N ARG A 46 -5.01 32.73 12.44
CA ARG A 46 -3.97 33.60 11.87
C ARG A 46 -4.48 34.99 11.48
N GLY A 47 -5.74 35.30 11.74
CA GLY A 47 -6.36 36.59 11.42
C GLY A 47 -6.80 36.73 9.96
N SER A 48 -6.82 35.64 9.19
CA SER A 48 -7.22 35.62 7.78
C SER A 48 -8.48 34.79 7.60
N VAL A 49 -9.56 35.39 7.08
CA VAL A 49 -10.78 34.65 6.75
C VAL A 49 -10.71 34.23 5.30
N LEU A 50 -10.71 32.92 5.04
CA LEU A 50 -10.72 32.39 3.68
C LEU A 50 -12.06 32.69 3.00
N THR A 51 -12.01 33.11 1.74
CA THR A 51 -13.20 33.12 0.90
C THR A 51 -13.65 31.69 0.56
N VAL A 52 -14.92 31.51 0.21
CA VAL A 52 -15.47 30.21 -0.21
C VAL A 52 -14.66 29.60 -1.37
N TRP A 53 -14.21 30.44 -2.30
CA TRP A 53 -13.39 30.03 -3.44
C TRP A 53 -12.02 29.52 -3.00
N GLU A 54 -11.31 30.27 -2.15
CA GLU A 54 -10.00 29.86 -1.65
C GLU A 54 -10.10 28.55 -0.84
N PHE A 55 -11.08 28.47 0.06
CA PHE A 55 -11.35 27.25 0.83
C PHE A 55 -11.57 26.03 -0.08
N THR A 56 -12.38 26.20 -1.13
CA THR A 56 -12.68 25.13 -2.09
C THR A 56 -11.42 24.66 -2.81
N TRP A 57 -10.53 25.58 -3.20
CA TRP A 57 -9.24 25.24 -3.82
C TRP A 57 -8.32 24.48 -2.86
N TYR A 58 -8.16 24.94 -1.62
CA TYR A 58 -7.34 24.25 -0.62
C TYR A 58 -7.89 22.86 -0.28
N TRP A 59 -9.20 22.75 -0.10
CA TRP A 59 -9.86 21.47 0.17
C TRP A 59 -9.71 20.50 -1.01
N SER A 60 -9.95 20.98 -2.22
CA SER A 60 -9.79 20.18 -3.45
C SER A 60 -8.34 19.74 -3.62
N LEU A 61 -7.37 20.62 -3.37
CA LEU A 61 -5.95 20.28 -3.44
C LEU A 61 -5.60 19.17 -2.44
N LEU A 62 -6.07 19.29 -1.20
CA LEU A 62 -5.83 18.31 -0.14
C LEU A 62 -6.41 16.93 -0.49
N LEU A 63 -7.59 16.86 -1.10
CA LEU A 63 -8.17 15.60 -1.56
C LEU A 63 -7.41 15.02 -2.77
N ASN A 64 -7.09 15.84 -3.76
CA ASN A 64 -6.49 15.38 -5.01
C ASN A 64 -5.02 14.98 -4.87
N ILE A 65 -4.27 15.63 -3.95
CA ILE A 65 -2.85 15.33 -3.75
C ILE A 65 -2.62 13.88 -3.28
N TRP A 66 -3.63 13.29 -2.61
CA TRP A 66 -3.59 11.89 -2.22
C TRP A 66 -3.44 10.96 -3.43
N PHE A 67 -4.26 11.14 -4.46
CA PHE A 67 -4.19 10.31 -5.67
C PHE A 67 -2.85 10.46 -6.39
N ILE A 68 -2.32 11.68 -6.45
CA ILE A 68 -1.00 11.95 -7.04
C ILE A 68 0.08 11.20 -6.27
N GLY A 69 0.12 11.35 -4.94
CA GLY A 69 1.10 10.65 -4.10
C GLY A 69 0.97 9.13 -4.19
N TYR A 70 -0.26 8.61 -4.24
CA TYR A 70 -0.54 7.19 -4.37
C TYR A 70 -0.03 6.61 -5.70
N LEU A 71 -0.24 7.34 -6.78
CA LEU A 71 0.28 6.99 -8.11
C LEU A 71 1.82 6.90 -8.08
N PHE A 72 2.48 7.90 -7.49
CA PHE A 72 3.93 7.87 -7.32
C PHE A 72 4.39 6.67 -6.48
N GLY A 73 3.75 6.40 -5.35
CA GLY A 73 4.03 5.23 -4.51
C GLY A 73 3.91 3.91 -5.28
N THR A 74 2.84 3.77 -6.06
CA THR A 74 2.57 2.57 -6.87
C THR A 74 3.61 2.36 -7.97
N ILE A 75 4.04 3.43 -8.66
CA ILE A 75 5.10 3.36 -9.68
C ILE A 75 6.43 2.95 -9.06
N LEU A 76 6.69 3.34 -7.81
CA LEU A 76 7.91 2.98 -7.08
C LEU A 76 7.91 1.52 -6.57
N THR A 77 6.74 0.91 -6.35
CA THR A 77 6.60 -0.47 -5.85
C THR A 77 7.51 -1.50 -6.50
N PRO A 78 7.54 -1.67 -7.84
CA PRO A 78 8.42 -2.66 -8.47
C PRO A 78 9.90 -2.41 -8.17
N LEU A 79 10.33 -1.14 -8.14
CA LEU A 79 11.73 -0.78 -7.88
C LEU A 79 12.16 -1.20 -6.46
N PHE A 80 11.30 -0.98 -5.48
CA PHE A 80 11.61 -1.35 -4.09
C PHE A 80 11.48 -2.86 -3.88
N THR A 81 10.42 -3.49 -4.39
CA THR A 81 10.15 -4.92 -4.15
C THR A 81 11.13 -5.84 -4.88
N GLU A 82 11.68 -5.43 -6.01
CA GLU A 82 12.77 -6.13 -6.70
C GLU A 82 14.13 -5.91 -6.03
N ARG A 83 14.39 -4.75 -5.43
CA ARG A 83 15.70 -4.46 -4.82
C ARG A 83 15.83 -4.93 -3.38
N TYR A 84 14.83 -4.67 -2.54
CA TYR A 84 14.88 -4.90 -1.10
C TYR A 84 14.11 -6.14 -0.65
N GLY A 85 13.22 -6.66 -1.50
CA GLY A 85 12.30 -7.75 -1.17
C GLY A 85 10.92 -7.23 -0.78
N ARG A 86 9.92 -8.10 -0.80
CA ARG A 86 8.50 -7.74 -0.61
C ARG A 86 8.22 -7.36 0.84
N LYS A 87 8.76 -8.13 1.81
CA LYS A 87 8.57 -7.85 3.24
C LYS A 87 9.27 -6.55 3.64
N ASN A 88 10.52 -6.37 3.22
CA ASN A 88 11.28 -5.16 3.55
C ASN A 88 10.67 -3.92 2.88
N SER A 89 10.17 -4.03 1.64
CA SER A 89 9.41 -2.96 1.00
C SER A 89 8.13 -2.63 1.74
N LEU A 90 7.35 -3.63 2.17
CA LEU A 90 6.15 -3.42 2.98
C LEU A 90 6.48 -2.70 4.31
N CYS A 91 7.54 -3.12 4.99
CA CYS A 91 8.00 -2.47 6.23
C CYS A 91 8.42 -1.01 5.98
N LEU A 92 9.20 -0.75 4.93
CA LEU A 92 9.61 0.60 4.56
C LEU A 92 8.41 1.48 4.20
N ALA A 93 7.44 0.92 3.47
CA ALA A 93 6.23 1.61 3.08
C ALA A 93 5.39 2.02 4.30
N ASN A 94 5.21 1.10 5.25
CA ASN A 94 4.52 1.39 6.51
C ASN A 94 5.27 2.46 7.32
N CYS A 95 6.61 2.45 7.33
CA CYS A 95 7.39 3.53 7.95
C CYS A 95 7.18 4.88 7.27
N ILE A 96 7.17 4.94 5.93
CA ILE A 96 6.93 6.18 5.17
C ILE A 96 5.52 6.70 5.43
N SER A 97 4.52 5.81 5.44
CA SER A 97 3.13 6.16 5.74
C SER A 97 2.99 6.73 7.15
N LEU A 98 3.61 6.06 8.15
CA LEU A 98 3.63 6.53 9.53
C LEU A 98 4.33 7.90 9.67
N LEU A 99 5.44 8.14 8.96
CA LEU A 99 6.09 9.45 8.93
C LEU A 99 5.13 10.53 8.39
N GLY A 100 4.39 10.24 7.32
CA GLY A 100 3.34 11.14 6.81
C GLY A 100 2.25 11.43 7.85
N THR A 101 1.83 10.43 8.60
CA THR A 101 0.88 10.60 9.72
C THR A 101 1.47 11.47 10.83
N LEU A 102 2.74 11.27 11.22
CA LEU A 102 3.41 12.08 12.23
C LEU A 102 3.57 13.55 11.79
N ILE A 103 3.89 13.78 10.52
CA ILE A 103 3.91 15.14 9.94
C ILE A 103 2.52 15.77 10.00
N THR A 104 1.47 14.99 9.72
CA THR A 104 0.07 15.45 9.82
C THR A 104 -0.30 15.82 11.26
N ILE A 105 0.11 15.02 12.25
CA ILE A 105 -0.07 15.31 13.68
C ILE A 105 0.66 16.61 14.05
N ALA A 106 1.90 16.78 13.61
CA ALA A 106 2.67 18.00 13.83
C ALA A 106 2.01 19.23 13.16
N ALA A 107 1.46 19.06 11.96
CA ALA A 107 0.72 20.12 11.26
C ALA A 107 -0.52 20.57 12.04
N ILE A 108 -1.24 19.63 12.64
CA ILE A 108 -2.41 19.92 13.48
C ILE A 108 -1.98 20.64 14.76
N PHE A 109 -0.92 20.16 15.40
CA PHE A 109 -0.42 20.75 16.65
C PHE A 109 0.13 22.16 16.47
N LEU A 110 0.78 22.45 15.34
CA LEU A 110 1.36 23.76 15.02
C LEU A 110 0.38 24.69 14.28
N GLU A 111 -0.84 24.23 13.98
CA GLU A 111 -1.85 24.95 13.20
C GLU A 111 -1.30 25.43 11.84
N ILE A 112 -0.56 24.55 11.14
CA ILE A 112 0.06 24.81 9.83
C ILE A 112 -0.62 23.99 8.72
N PRO A 113 -1.55 24.58 7.94
CA PRO A 113 -2.27 23.86 6.90
C PRO A 113 -1.36 23.42 5.74
N GLU A 114 -0.29 24.16 5.45
CA GLU A 114 0.67 23.80 4.40
C GLU A 114 1.41 22.49 4.74
N LEU A 115 1.79 22.33 6.01
CA LEU A 115 2.45 21.13 6.51
C LEU A 115 1.51 19.91 6.46
N LEU A 116 0.20 20.13 6.57
CA LEU A 116 -0.80 19.08 6.45
C LEU A 116 -0.86 18.51 5.02
N ILE A 117 -0.74 19.35 4.00
CA ILE A 117 -0.64 18.92 2.59
C ILE A 117 0.63 18.08 2.39
N PHE A 118 1.76 18.51 2.95
CA PHE A 118 3.00 17.73 2.91
C PHE A 118 2.87 16.37 3.59
N GLY A 119 2.29 16.32 4.80
CA GLY A 119 2.03 15.07 5.51
C GLY A 119 1.18 14.11 4.69
N ARG A 120 0.16 14.64 3.99
CA ARG A 120 -0.70 13.85 3.09
C ARG A 120 0.05 13.25 1.91
N ILE A 121 0.99 13.98 1.29
CA ILE A 121 1.81 13.44 0.19
C ILE A 121 2.63 12.25 0.67
N PHE A 122 3.33 12.38 1.80
CA PHE A 122 4.16 11.29 2.34
C PHE A 122 3.32 10.08 2.73
N ALA A 123 2.17 10.31 3.38
CA ALA A 123 1.24 9.24 3.74
C ALA A 123 0.69 8.52 2.49
N ALA A 124 0.36 9.28 1.42
CA ALA A 124 -0.12 8.72 0.16
C ALA A 124 0.92 7.87 -0.55
N VAL A 125 2.16 8.36 -0.67
CA VAL A 125 3.28 7.62 -1.28
C VAL A 125 3.56 6.34 -0.51
N GLY A 126 3.61 6.41 0.82
CA GLY A 126 3.81 5.24 1.68
C GLY A 126 2.69 4.22 1.52
N SER A 127 1.43 4.68 1.46
CA SER A 127 0.26 3.80 1.31
C SER A 127 0.24 3.11 -0.05
N GLY A 128 0.47 3.83 -1.15
CA GLY A 128 0.54 3.22 -2.49
C GLY A 128 1.67 2.18 -2.63
N LEU A 129 2.82 2.45 -2.00
CA LEU A 129 3.92 1.48 -1.93
C LEU A 129 3.55 0.25 -1.07
N SER A 130 2.83 0.47 0.02
CA SER A 130 2.40 -0.57 0.97
C SER A 130 1.39 -1.50 0.31
N PHE A 131 0.34 -0.95 -0.31
CA PHE A 131 -0.69 -1.71 -1.01
C PHE A 131 -0.08 -2.65 -2.07
N GLY A 132 0.76 -2.11 -2.97
CA GLY A 132 1.40 -2.92 -3.99
C GLY A 132 2.35 -3.99 -3.43
N SER A 133 3.11 -3.67 -2.38
CA SER A 133 4.00 -4.63 -1.71
C SER A 133 3.21 -5.72 -0.97
N LEU A 134 2.09 -5.38 -0.35
CA LEU A 134 1.22 -6.28 0.39
C LEU A 134 0.57 -7.30 -0.54
N ILE A 135 0.00 -6.85 -1.67
CA ILE A 135 -0.63 -7.76 -2.64
C ILE A 135 0.40 -8.73 -3.22
N LEU A 136 1.59 -8.24 -3.61
CA LEU A 136 2.68 -9.10 -4.07
C LEU A 136 3.12 -10.11 -3.00
N PHE A 137 3.25 -9.65 -1.76
CA PHE A 137 3.59 -10.51 -0.64
C PHE A 137 2.56 -11.64 -0.45
N ILE A 138 1.26 -11.30 -0.40
CA ILE A 138 0.17 -12.28 -0.26
C ILE A 138 0.18 -13.28 -1.41
N GLN A 139 0.32 -12.81 -2.65
CA GLN A 139 0.32 -13.68 -3.82
C GLN A 139 1.52 -14.64 -3.85
N GLU A 140 2.68 -14.22 -3.37
CA GLU A 140 3.89 -15.03 -3.39
C GLU A 140 4.02 -15.98 -2.19
N THR A 141 3.42 -15.67 -1.03
CA THR A 141 3.49 -16.52 0.17
C THR A 141 2.36 -17.55 0.26
N THR A 142 1.20 -17.25 -0.34
CA THR A 142 -0.02 -18.05 -0.21
C THR A 142 -0.06 -19.19 -1.24
N PRO A 143 -0.51 -20.41 -0.86
CA PRO A 143 -0.71 -21.50 -1.81
C PRO A 143 -1.75 -21.13 -2.86
N THR A 144 -1.61 -21.67 -4.07
CA THR A 144 -2.37 -21.26 -5.28
C THR A 144 -3.89 -21.26 -5.07
N GLN A 145 -4.41 -22.21 -4.27
CA GLN A 145 -5.83 -22.37 -3.96
C GLN A 145 -6.41 -21.23 -3.09
N LEU A 146 -5.59 -20.59 -2.25
CA LEU A 146 -6.04 -19.58 -1.27
C LEU A 146 -5.68 -18.13 -1.67
N ARG A 147 -4.93 -17.94 -2.77
CA ARG A 147 -4.47 -16.61 -3.23
C ARG A 147 -5.62 -15.63 -3.45
N GLY A 148 -6.70 -16.09 -4.07
CA GLY A 148 -7.89 -15.27 -4.32
C GLY A 148 -8.56 -14.82 -3.03
N THR A 149 -8.82 -15.76 -2.11
CA THR A 149 -9.44 -15.48 -0.81
C THR A 149 -8.60 -14.52 0.03
N CYS A 150 -7.28 -14.70 0.06
CA CYS A 150 -6.40 -13.83 0.86
C CYS A 150 -6.31 -12.41 0.27
N SER A 151 -6.33 -12.27 -1.05
CA SER A 151 -6.34 -10.96 -1.71
C SER A 151 -7.67 -10.24 -1.46
N PHE A 152 -8.78 -10.95 -1.58
CA PHE A 152 -10.10 -10.44 -1.25
C PHE A 152 -10.19 -10.01 0.23
N LEU A 153 -9.65 -10.80 1.15
CA LEU A 153 -9.67 -10.47 2.57
C LEU A 153 -8.85 -9.22 2.91
N SER A 154 -7.76 -8.95 2.17
CA SER A 154 -7.01 -7.70 2.29
C SER A 154 -7.89 -6.49 1.93
N GLU A 155 -8.64 -6.58 0.83
CA GLU A 155 -9.54 -5.52 0.39
C GLU A 155 -10.70 -5.31 1.37
N VAL A 156 -11.32 -6.39 1.83
CA VAL A 156 -12.36 -6.34 2.88
C VAL A 156 -11.83 -5.67 4.15
N SER A 157 -10.58 -5.94 4.52
CA SER A 157 -9.95 -5.31 5.68
C SER A 157 -9.77 -3.79 5.48
N TYR A 158 -9.37 -3.36 4.29
CA TYR A 158 -9.28 -1.93 3.94
C TYR A 158 -10.65 -1.23 4.05
N ILE A 159 -11.70 -1.83 3.49
CA ILE A 159 -13.06 -1.29 3.57
C ILE A 159 -13.53 -1.23 5.02
N ALA A 160 -13.32 -2.30 5.80
CA ALA A 160 -13.72 -2.36 7.20
C ALA A 160 -13.03 -1.26 8.04
N VAL A 161 -11.72 -1.04 7.84
CA VAL A 161 -11.01 0.05 8.53
C VAL A 161 -11.54 1.42 8.09
N SER A 162 -11.83 1.61 6.81
CA SER A 162 -12.39 2.87 6.30
C SER A 162 -13.74 3.19 6.96
N VAL A 163 -14.60 2.18 7.16
CA VAL A 163 -15.87 2.34 7.90
C VAL A 163 -15.62 2.70 9.37
N ILE A 164 -14.64 2.06 10.03
CA ILE A 164 -14.24 2.40 11.40
C ILE A 164 -13.74 3.86 11.47
N GLY A 165 -12.96 4.29 10.48
CA GLY A 165 -12.48 5.67 10.35
C GLY A 165 -13.63 6.66 10.26
N MET A 166 -14.62 6.38 9.40
CA MET A 166 -15.81 7.23 9.25
C MET A 166 -16.60 7.33 10.55
N GLY A 167 -16.78 6.21 11.26
CA GLY A 167 -17.45 6.19 12.56
C GLY A 167 -16.72 7.00 13.62
N MET A 168 -15.38 6.88 13.70
CA MET A 168 -14.57 7.65 14.64
C MET A 168 -14.51 9.14 14.31
N GLY A 169 -14.59 9.49 13.02
CA GLY A 169 -14.61 10.86 12.52
C GLY A 169 -15.88 11.65 12.85
N MET A 170 -16.95 10.99 13.30
CA MET A 170 -18.18 11.68 13.71
C MET A 170 -17.94 12.58 14.94
N ASP A 171 -18.61 13.74 14.97
CA ASP A 171 -18.51 14.73 16.06
C ASP A 171 -18.84 14.19 17.45
N LEU A 172 -19.67 13.14 17.50
CA LEU A 172 -20.07 12.46 18.74
C LEU A 172 -18.95 11.59 19.34
N MET A 173 -17.96 11.19 18.53
CA MET A 173 -16.84 10.34 18.94
C MET A 173 -15.58 11.18 19.12
N LEU A 174 -14.63 11.10 18.18
CA LEU A 174 -13.36 11.83 18.24
C LEU A 174 -13.37 13.06 17.32
N GLY A 175 -14.47 13.34 16.64
CA GLY A 175 -14.53 14.36 15.61
C GLY A 175 -14.14 15.77 16.08
N ARG A 176 -14.43 16.10 17.34
CA ARG A 176 -14.07 17.39 17.96
C ARG A 176 -12.56 17.58 18.17
N ASN A 177 -11.80 16.49 18.29
CA ASN A 177 -10.37 16.50 18.56
C ASN A 177 -9.62 15.81 17.42
N LEU A 178 -9.37 16.55 16.33
CA LEU A 178 -8.67 16.03 15.16
C LEU A 178 -7.31 15.40 15.50
N LEU A 179 -6.58 15.98 16.47
CA LEU A 179 -5.31 15.43 16.95
C LEU A 179 -5.46 14.02 17.54
N ALA A 180 -6.52 13.80 18.34
CA ALA A 180 -6.80 12.51 18.94
C ALA A 180 -7.24 11.48 17.88
N LEU A 181 -8.02 11.93 16.88
CA LEU A 181 -8.43 11.10 15.75
C LEU A 181 -7.21 10.60 14.98
N VAL A 182 -6.35 11.50 14.49
CA VAL A 182 -5.14 11.12 13.74
C VAL A 182 -4.16 10.33 14.61
N GLY A 183 -4.04 10.69 15.89
CA GLY A 183 -3.20 9.98 16.87
C GLY A 183 -3.63 8.53 17.10
N PHE A 184 -4.95 8.26 17.12
CA PHE A 184 -5.46 6.90 17.22
C PHE A 184 -5.02 6.04 16.03
N GLY A 185 -5.01 6.60 14.82
CA GLY A 185 -4.54 5.93 13.62
C GLY A 185 -3.04 5.58 13.63
N ALA A 186 -2.22 6.38 14.31
CA ALA A 186 -0.78 6.12 14.42
C ALA A 186 -0.46 4.86 15.24
N ILE A 187 -1.32 4.47 16.19
CA ILE A 187 -1.09 3.32 17.07
C ILE A 187 -1.10 1.99 16.26
N PRO A 188 -2.13 1.66 15.47
CA PRO A 188 -2.09 0.50 14.58
C PRO A 188 -1.00 0.59 13.51
N GLY A 189 -0.67 1.81 13.06
CA GLY A 189 0.46 2.05 12.14
C GLY A 189 1.79 1.56 12.70
N ILE A 190 2.10 1.89 13.95
CA ILE A 190 3.29 1.38 14.64
C ILE A 190 3.22 -0.15 14.79
N LEU A 191 2.05 -0.67 15.18
CA LEU A 191 1.84 -2.11 15.34
C LEU A 191 2.04 -2.89 14.02
N SER A 192 1.70 -2.27 12.88
CA SER A 192 1.91 -2.84 11.54
C SER A 192 3.40 -3.09 11.24
N ILE A 193 4.30 -2.24 11.76
CA ILE A 193 5.74 -2.44 11.59
C ILE A 193 6.18 -3.65 12.42
N PHE A 194 5.74 -3.74 13.67
CA PHE A 194 6.07 -4.83 14.57
C PHE A 194 5.54 -6.19 14.10
N ILE A 195 4.36 -6.25 13.47
CA ILE A 195 3.82 -7.52 12.95
C ILE A 195 4.57 -8.01 11.69
N VAL A 196 5.08 -7.09 10.87
CA VAL A 196 5.79 -7.41 9.62
C VAL A 196 7.24 -7.83 9.87
N LEU A 197 7.91 -7.29 10.88
CA LEU A 197 9.31 -7.62 11.22
C LEU A 197 9.61 -9.14 11.35
N PRO A 198 8.83 -9.95 12.11
CA PRO A 198 9.10 -11.37 12.31
C PRO A 198 8.73 -12.26 11.11
N LEU A 199 8.13 -11.71 10.05
CA LEU A 199 7.78 -12.46 8.85
C LEU A 199 9.03 -12.84 8.04
N ARG A 200 8.94 -13.96 7.30
CA ARG A 200 9.97 -14.36 6.35
C ARG A 200 9.76 -13.69 5.01
N GLU A 201 10.86 -13.40 4.33
CA GLU A 201 10.84 -12.80 2.99
C GLU A 201 10.15 -13.74 1.98
N SER A 202 9.58 -13.18 0.92
CA SER A 202 8.90 -13.97 -0.11
C SER A 202 9.82 -15.05 -0.72
N PRO A 203 9.32 -16.28 -0.90
CA PRO A 203 10.10 -17.35 -1.51
C PRO A 203 10.51 -17.03 -2.96
N LYS A 204 9.67 -16.31 -3.72
CA LYS A 204 9.98 -15.92 -5.11
C LYS A 204 11.13 -14.92 -5.16
N PHE A 205 11.19 -13.96 -4.25
CA PHE A 205 12.32 -13.03 -4.13
C PHE A 205 13.62 -13.75 -3.72
N LEU A 206 13.55 -14.67 -2.76
CA LEU A 206 14.72 -15.41 -2.30
C LEU A 206 15.32 -16.30 -3.40
N LEU A 207 14.48 -16.88 -4.26
CA LEU A 207 14.93 -17.67 -5.41
C LEU A 207 15.49 -16.82 -6.53
N LEU A 208 14.75 -15.81 -6.99
CA LEU A 208 15.10 -15.10 -8.22
C LEU A 208 16.15 -14.01 -8.01
N ASN A 209 16.10 -13.31 -6.88
CA ASN A 209 16.96 -12.14 -6.66
C ASN A 209 18.16 -12.48 -5.77
N ARG A 210 18.01 -13.43 -4.84
CA ARG A 210 19.08 -13.86 -3.92
C ARG A 210 19.72 -15.19 -4.31
N ASN A 211 19.14 -15.92 -5.26
CA ASN A 211 19.59 -17.26 -5.69
C ASN A 211 19.76 -18.27 -4.54
N ASP A 212 19.00 -18.09 -3.45
CA ASP A 212 19.12 -18.91 -2.24
C ASP A 212 17.93 -19.86 -2.12
N ARG A 213 18.10 -21.06 -2.69
CA ARG A 213 17.10 -22.14 -2.63
C ARG A 213 16.80 -22.59 -1.20
N LYS A 214 17.81 -22.60 -0.31
CA LYS A 214 17.62 -23.08 1.07
C LYS A 214 16.77 -22.10 1.87
N ALA A 215 16.99 -20.80 1.72
CA ALA A 215 16.17 -19.78 2.34
C ALA A 215 14.73 -19.77 1.79
N ALA A 216 14.56 -20.00 0.49
CA ALA A 216 13.24 -20.09 -0.13
C ALA A 216 12.42 -21.28 0.38
N ILE A 217 13.01 -22.48 0.48
CA ILE A 217 12.36 -23.66 1.07
C ILE A 217 11.95 -23.36 2.51
N LYS A 218 12.86 -22.76 3.30
CA LYS A 218 12.56 -22.35 4.67
C LYS A 218 11.41 -21.34 4.75
N SER A 219 11.30 -20.42 3.79
CA SER A 219 10.18 -19.49 3.73
C SER A 219 8.86 -20.20 3.41
N LEU A 220 8.85 -21.09 2.40
CA LEU A 220 7.71 -21.94 2.10
C LEU A 220 7.29 -22.80 3.29
N GLU A 221 8.22 -23.44 3.99
CA GLU A 221 7.95 -24.23 5.20
C GLU A 221 7.33 -23.40 6.34
N PHE A 222 7.69 -22.12 6.44
CA PHE A 222 7.12 -21.22 7.44
C PHE A 222 5.65 -20.93 7.14
N TYR A 223 5.31 -20.64 5.88
CA TYR A 223 3.95 -20.28 5.47
C TYR A 223 3.06 -21.52 5.22
N GLN A 224 3.53 -22.47 4.43
CA GLN A 224 2.77 -23.61 3.91
C GLN A 224 2.99 -24.92 4.71
N GLY A 225 3.86 -24.91 5.73
CA GLY A 225 4.16 -26.10 6.55
C GLY A 225 5.16 -27.04 5.89
N LYS A 226 5.54 -28.15 6.53
CA LYS A 226 6.57 -29.06 5.99
C LYS A 226 5.97 -30.01 4.95
N GLN A 227 6.07 -29.66 3.67
CA GLN A 227 5.75 -30.56 2.54
C GLN A 227 6.91 -30.56 1.51
N PRO A 228 7.93 -31.41 1.70
CA PRO A 228 9.16 -31.35 0.90
C PRO A 228 8.91 -31.54 -0.61
N ASP A 229 8.01 -32.43 -1.00
CA ASP A 229 7.74 -32.73 -2.42
C ASP A 229 6.99 -31.58 -3.11
N ASN A 230 5.95 -31.05 -2.47
CA ASN A 230 5.20 -29.88 -2.98
C ASN A 230 6.09 -28.63 -3.04
N HIS A 231 7.01 -28.45 -2.10
CA HIS A 231 7.94 -27.31 -2.12
C HIS A 231 8.95 -27.39 -3.26
N GLN A 232 9.48 -28.58 -3.55
CA GLN A 232 10.37 -28.77 -4.69
C GLN A 232 9.63 -28.52 -6.01
N MET A 233 8.38 -28.99 -6.11
CA MET A 233 7.54 -28.72 -7.28
C MET A 233 7.26 -27.22 -7.44
N ALA A 234 6.88 -26.52 -6.38
CA ALA A 234 6.64 -25.08 -6.39
C ALA A 234 7.89 -24.28 -6.78
N ILE A 235 9.08 -24.68 -6.31
CA ILE A 235 10.35 -24.05 -6.70
C ILE A 235 10.63 -24.27 -8.19
N ASN A 236 10.42 -25.49 -8.68
CA ASN A 236 10.63 -25.81 -10.10
C ASN A 236 9.63 -25.06 -11.00
N GLU A 237 8.40 -24.84 -10.55
CA GLU A 237 7.40 -24.02 -11.24
C GLU A 237 7.84 -22.55 -11.29
N ILE A 238 8.29 -21.97 -10.18
CA ILE A 238 8.82 -20.61 -10.13
C ILE A 238 10.04 -20.44 -11.07
N LEU A 239 10.91 -21.45 -11.14
CA LEU A 239 12.06 -21.44 -12.05
C LEU A 239 11.62 -21.51 -13.51
N LYS A 240 10.67 -22.39 -13.87
CA LYS A 240 10.10 -22.47 -15.23
C LYS A 240 9.40 -21.16 -15.64
N GLU A 241 8.63 -20.54 -14.74
CA GLU A 241 8.04 -19.22 -14.97
C GLU A 241 9.13 -18.19 -15.26
N SER A 242 10.22 -18.22 -14.48
CA SER A 242 11.32 -17.27 -14.62
C SER A 242 12.16 -17.49 -15.87
N ASP A 243 12.36 -18.72 -16.32
CA ASP A 243 13.08 -19.04 -17.56
C ASP A 243 12.26 -18.62 -18.78
N THR A 244 10.94 -18.82 -18.73
CA THR A 244 10.00 -18.39 -19.78
C THR A 244 9.94 -16.86 -19.86
N CYS A 245 9.88 -16.17 -18.71
CA CYS A 245 10.00 -14.70 -18.66
C CYS A 245 11.41 -14.22 -19.02
N GLY A 246 12.45 -14.99 -18.71
CA GLY A 246 13.84 -14.72 -19.02
C GLY A 246 14.13 -14.78 -20.52
N HIS A 247 13.51 -15.73 -21.21
CA HIS A 247 13.56 -15.83 -22.67
C HIS A 247 12.88 -14.62 -23.32
N LYS A 248 11.71 -14.20 -22.82
CA LYS A 248 11.05 -12.93 -23.22
C LYS A 248 11.87 -11.68 -22.85
N ARG A 249 12.66 -11.71 -21.77
CA ARG A 249 13.52 -10.60 -21.32
C ARG A 249 14.82 -10.46 -22.13
N LYS A 250 15.39 -11.56 -22.67
CA LYS A 250 16.63 -11.52 -23.46
C LYS A 250 16.45 -10.91 -24.86
N GLU A 251 15.23 -10.93 -25.41
CA GLU A 251 14.92 -10.25 -26.68
C GLU A 251 14.79 -8.71 -26.55
N GLY A 252 14.82 -8.14 -25.33
CA GLY A 252 14.71 -6.69 -25.10
C GLY A 252 15.65 -6.14 -24.01
N GLY A 253 16.68 -6.88 -23.63
CA GLY A 253 17.38 -6.72 -22.36
C GLY A 253 18.58 -5.77 -22.40
N GLY A 254 18.34 -4.50 -22.03
CA GLY A 254 19.43 -3.59 -21.66
C GLY A 254 19.07 -2.41 -20.74
N GLN A 255 17.80 -2.15 -20.46
CA GLN A 255 17.40 -0.81 -20.03
C GLN A 255 16.25 -0.78 -19.02
N HIS A 256 16.10 -1.74 -18.10
CA HIS A 256 14.83 -1.96 -17.37
C HIS A 256 14.32 -0.79 -16.47
N ASN A 257 15.17 -0.12 -15.70
CA ASN A 257 14.71 1.02 -14.86
C ASN A 257 14.39 2.27 -15.69
N LEU A 258 15.17 2.50 -16.75
CA LEU A 258 14.91 3.55 -17.73
C LEU A 258 13.74 3.14 -18.65
N SER A 259 13.40 1.86 -18.74
CA SER A 259 12.38 1.27 -19.62
C SER A 259 10.98 1.38 -19.04
N LEU A 260 10.75 1.31 -17.73
CA LEU A 260 9.40 1.54 -17.19
C LEU A 260 8.98 3.00 -17.34
N ILE A 261 9.89 3.94 -17.02
CA ILE A 261 9.65 5.37 -17.23
C ILE A 261 9.55 5.69 -18.72
N LYS A 262 10.44 5.14 -19.56
CA LYS A 262 10.32 5.26 -21.03
C LYS A 262 9.05 4.61 -21.56
N ALA A 263 8.59 3.49 -21.01
CA ALA A 263 7.36 2.82 -21.42
C ALA A 263 6.13 3.63 -21.04
N LEU A 264 6.09 4.21 -19.83
CA LEU A 264 5.04 5.16 -19.43
C LEU A 264 5.03 6.39 -20.34
N ILE A 265 6.20 6.96 -20.63
CA ILE A 265 6.35 8.06 -21.59
C ILE A 265 5.89 7.62 -22.99
N GLN A 266 6.21 6.39 -23.41
CA GLN A 266 5.87 5.85 -24.73
C GLN A 266 4.37 5.54 -24.86
N ILE A 267 3.72 5.09 -23.78
CA ILE A 267 2.27 4.93 -23.68
C ILE A 267 1.57 6.29 -23.83
N LEU A 268 2.11 7.33 -23.18
CA LEU A 268 1.61 8.71 -23.31
C LEU A 268 1.86 9.31 -24.70
N LYS A 269 2.98 8.97 -25.35
CA LYS A 269 3.38 9.48 -26.67
C LYS A 269 2.67 8.76 -27.83
N GLN A 270 2.36 7.48 -27.68
CA GLN A 270 1.74 6.69 -28.75
C GLN A 270 0.21 6.79 -28.71
N PRO A 271 -0.44 7.23 -29.80
CA PRO A 271 -1.86 7.56 -29.79
C PRO A 271 -2.79 6.35 -29.59
N HIS A 272 -2.37 5.13 -29.96
CA HIS A 272 -3.19 3.93 -29.77
C HIS A 272 -3.17 3.42 -28.31
N LEU A 273 -1.98 3.40 -27.68
CA LEU A 273 -1.82 3.05 -26.27
C LEU A 273 -2.48 4.08 -25.35
N ARG A 274 -2.41 5.37 -25.70
CA ARG A 274 -3.11 6.43 -24.98
C ARG A 274 -4.63 6.23 -24.99
N LYS A 275 -5.21 5.84 -26.12
CA LYS A 275 -6.66 5.53 -26.22
C LYS A 275 -7.02 4.32 -25.37
N ALA A 276 -6.22 3.25 -25.40
CA ALA A 276 -6.44 2.06 -24.57
C ALA A 276 -6.37 2.38 -23.07
N PHE A 277 -5.41 3.22 -22.66
CA PHE A 277 -5.30 3.70 -21.28
C PHE A 277 -6.53 4.51 -20.86
N ILE A 278 -6.97 5.47 -21.68
CA ILE A 278 -8.16 6.30 -21.42
C ILE A 278 -9.43 5.43 -21.33
N ILE A 279 -9.58 4.46 -22.22
CA ILE A 279 -10.74 3.54 -22.20
C ILE A 279 -10.71 2.68 -20.94
N GLY A 280 -9.54 2.18 -20.52
CA GLY A 280 -9.38 1.42 -19.28
C GLY A 280 -9.68 2.22 -18.01
N THR A 281 -9.29 3.50 -17.97
CA THR A 281 -9.63 4.38 -16.84
C THR A 281 -11.13 4.72 -16.80
N LEU A 282 -11.74 4.96 -17.97
CA LEU A 282 -13.17 5.25 -18.07
C LEU A 282 -14.03 4.03 -17.74
N SER A 283 -13.62 2.82 -18.14
CA SER A 283 -14.36 1.60 -17.81
C SER A 283 -14.32 1.29 -16.31
N LEU A 284 -13.21 1.58 -15.63
CA LEU A 284 -13.10 1.48 -14.17
C LEU A 284 -14.05 2.45 -13.44
N GLN A 285 -14.25 3.65 -13.98
CA GLN A 285 -15.17 4.64 -13.39
C GLN A 285 -16.64 4.29 -13.60
N ILE A 286 -17.01 3.76 -14.76
CA ILE A 286 -18.41 3.37 -15.05
C ILE A 286 -18.85 2.19 -14.17
N ILE A 287 -17.93 1.30 -13.79
CA ILE A 287 -18.23 0.19 -12.87
C ILE A 287 -18.43 0.68 -11.43
N GLY A 288 -17.91 1.86 -11.07
CA GLY A 288 -18.10 2.47 -9.75
C GLY A 288 -19.43 3.20 -9.55
N GLU A 289 -20.21 3.43 -10.63
CA GLU A 289 -21.50 4.13 -10.58
C GLU A 289 -22.73 3.22 -10.85
N LEU A 290 -22.52 1.91 -10.98
CA LEU A 290 -23.58 0.89 -11.12
C LEU A 290 -23.75 0.11 -9.82
#